data_AF-A0A930V4M3-F1
#
_entry.id   AF-A0A930V4M3-F1
#
_cell.length_a   1.000
_cell.length_b   1.000
_cell.length_c   1.000
_cell.angle_alpha   90.00
_cell.angle_beta   90.00
_cell.angle_gamma   90.00
#
_symmetry.space_group_name_H-M   'P 1'
#
loop_
_entity.id
_entity.type
_entity.pdbx_description
1 polymer ?
#
loop_
_entity_poly.entity_id
_entity_poly.type
_entity_poly.pdbx_seq_one_letter_code
_entity_poly.pdbx_strand_id
1 'polypeptide(L)' 'MIVCHCEVVTSSQVATTLAAGARTVAQVCRATGAGKNCGSCVFSVRRLVIDHNEAEAHECTRTLPQEIANAAS' A
#
# COMPACT_ATOMS: atom_id res chain seq x y z
N MET A 1 7.36 11.41 -1.32
CA MET A 1 6.37 12.47 -1.61
C MET A 1 5.49 12.68 -0.39
N ILE A 2 5.06 13.91 -0.08
CA ILE A 2 3.97 14.15 0.88
C ILE A 2 2.63 13.86 0.21
N VAL A 3 1.86 12.94 0.78
CA VAL A 3 0.54 12.53 0.31
C VAL A 3 -0.56 13.34 1.01
N CYS A 4 -0.41 13.62 2.31
CA CYS A 4 -1.34 14.45 3.09
C CYS A 4 -0.61 15.65 3.69
N HIS A 5 -1.00 16.86 3.30
CA HIS A 5 -0.40 18.09 3.83
C HIS A 5 -0.86 18.44 5.26
N CYS A 6 -2.10 18.10 5.64
CA CYS A 6 -2.61 18.44 6.97
C CYS A 6 -1.90 17.70 8.10
N GLU A 7 -1.64 16.41 7.90
CA GLU A 7 -1.02 15.52 8.90
C GLU A 7 0.42 15.14 8.52
N VAL A 8 0.96 15.77 7.47
CA VAL A 8 2.33 15.58 6.97
C VAL A 8 2.66 14.11 6.70
N VAL A 9 1.70 13.37 6.13
CA VAL A 9 1.87 11.95 5.81
C VAL A 9 2.58 11.78 4.47
N THR A 10 3.65 11.02 4.45
CA THR A 10 4.45 10.70 3.26
C THR A 10 4.04 9.38 2.61
N SER A 11 4.39 9.23 1.34
CA SER A 11 4.23 7.98 0.58
C SER A 11 4.96 6.81 1.26
N SER A 12 6.13 7.07 1.88
CA SER A 12 6.90 6.05 2.59
C SER A 12 6.22 5.59 3.89
N GLN A 13 5.55 6.48 4.61
CA GLN A 13 4.73 6.11 5.78
C GLN A 13 3.53 5.25 5.38
N VAL A 14 2.88 5.59 4.25
CA VAL A 14 1.81 4.76 3.67
C VAL A 14 2.35 3.38 3.30
N ALA A 15 3.48 3.31 2.56
CA ALA A 15 4.11 2.05 2.19
C ALA A 15 4.51 1.19 3.39
N THR A 16 5.06 1.81 4.44
CA THR A 16 5.42 1.11 5.70
C THR A 16 4.18 0.52 6.37
N THR A 17 3.08 1.26 6.37
CA THR A 17 1.80 0.80 6.95
C THR A 17 1.20 -0.36 6.16
N LEU A 18 1.31 -0.32 4.84
CA LEU A 18 0.91 -1.41 3.95
C LEU A 18 1.79 -2.66 4.17
N ALA A 19 3.12 -2.48 4.24
CA ALA A 19 4.05 -3.56 4.58
C ALA A 19 3.79 -4.18 5.96
N ALA A 20 3.28 -3.38 6.92
CA ALA A 20 2.83 -3.86 8.23
C ALA A 20 1.46 -4.59 8.20
N GLY A 21 0.87 -4.80 7.02
CA GLY A 21 -0.34 -5.59 6.84
C GLY A 21 -1.63 -4.80 6.67
N ALA A 22 -1.59 -3.47 6.57
CA ALA A 22 -2.78 -2.73 6.15
C ALA A 22 -3.14 -3.08 4.70
N ARG A 23 -4.43 -3.26 4.43
CA ARG A 23 -4.96 -3.62 3.10
C ARG A 23 -6.09 -2.72 2.61
N THR A 24 -6.51 -1.77 3.45
CA THR A 24 -7.63 -0.85 3.15
C THR A 24 -7.23 0.60 3.41
N VAL A 25 -7.88 1.51 2.66
CA VAL A 25 -7.74 2.97 2.88
C VAL A 25 -8.03 3.33 4.34
N ALA A 26 -9.09 2.76 4.92
CA ALA A 26 -9.48 3.06 6.29
C ALA A 26 -8.40 2.65 7.31
N GLN A 27 -7.74 1.51 7.12
CA GLN A 27 -6.61 1.10 7.97
C GLN A 27 -5.42 2.05 7.84
N VAL A 28 -5.07 2.43 6.60
CA VAL A 28 -3.98 3.38 6.36
C VAL A 28 -4.28 4.75 6.98
N CYS A 29 -5.48 5.30 6.75
CA CYS A 29 -5.89 6.56 7.33
C CYS A 29 -5.89 6.53 8.87
N ARG A 30 -6.38 5.45 9.48
CA ARG A 30 -6.35 5.28 10.95
C ARG A 30 -4.92 5.22 11.51
N ALA A 31 -4.02 4.51 10.85
CA ALA A 31 -2.64 4.33 11.31
C ALA A 31 -1.77 5.58 11.09
N THR A 32 -2.01 6.32 10.01
CA THR A 32 -1.16 7.46 9.62
C THR A 32 -1.74 8.83 9.95
N GLY A 33 -3.04 8.92 10.25
CA GLY A 33 -3.77 10.19 10.38
C GLY A 33 -4.24 10.79 9.05
N ALA A 34 -3.81 10.27 7.89
CA ALA A 34 -4.20 10.80 6.59
C ALA A 34 -5.73 10.91 6.44
N GLY A 35 -6.20 12.02 5.87
CA GLY A 35 -7.62 12.26 5.62
C GLY A 35 -8.43 12.73 6.83
N LYS A 36 -7.83 12.89 8.02
CA LYS A 36 -8.52 13.35 9.24
C LYS A 36 -9.05 14.78 9.18
N ASN A 37 -8.40 15.67 8.42
CA ASN A 37 -8.74 17.09 8.36
C ASN A 37 -9.54 17.48 7.09
N CYS A 38 -8.88 17.78 5.96
CA CYS A 38 -9.58 18.24 4.75
C CYS A 38 -9.95 17.14 3.75
N GLY A 39 -9.44 15.92 3.92
CA GLY A 39 -9.77 14.75 3.08
C GLY A 39 -9.22 14.75 1.65
N SER A 40 -8.57 15.81 1.16
CA SER A 40 -8.11 15.90 -0.24
C SER A 40 -7.15 14.78 -0.66
N CYS A 41 -6.40 14.22 0.28
CA CYS A 41 -5.45 13.14 0.05
C CYS A 41 -6.09 11.75 -0.10
N VAL A 42 -7.37 11.57 0.21
CA VAL A 42 -7.99 10.22 0.34
C VAL A 42 -7.93 9.43 -0.97
N PHE A 43 -8.10 10.07 -2.13
CA PHE A 43 -7.97 9.40 -3.42
C PHE A 43 -6.53 9.00 -3.74
N SER A 44 -5.55 9.82 -3.37
CA SER A 44 -4.14 9.47 -3.50
C SER A 44 -3.77 8.28 -2.59
N VAL A 45 -4.26 8.26 -1.35
CA VAL A 45 -4.10 7.11 -0.45
C VAL A 45 -4.75 5.86 -1.04
N ARG A 46 -5.97 5.98 -1.59
CA ARG A 46 -6.66 4.87 -2.28
C ARG A 46 -5.83 4.31 -3.43
N ARG A 47 -5.24 5.17 -4.24
CA ARG A 47 -4.39 4.75 -5.35
C ARG A 47 -3.20 3.92 -4.86
N LEU A 48 -2.50 4.39 -3.83
CA LEU A 48 -1.37 3.68 -3.24
C LEU A 48 -1.75 2.30 -2.67
N VAL A 49 -2.93 2.20 -2.04
CA VAL A 49 -3.45 0.92 -1.52
C VAL A 49 -3.73 -0.06 -2.66
N ILE A 50 -4.37 0.41 -3.74
CA ILE A 50 -4.68 -0.43 -4.91
C ILE A 50 -3.39 -0.88 -5.57
N ASP A 51 -2.48 0.04 -5.88
CA ASP A 51 -1.22 -0.27 -6.54
C ASP A 51 -0.39 -1.30 -5.73
N HIS A 52 -0.41 -1.20 -4.39
CA HIS A 52 0.25 -2.19 -3.53
C HIS A 52 -0.45 -3.55 -3.56
N ASN A 53 -1.78 -3.60 -3.46
CA ASN A 53 -2.52 -4.86 -3.50
C ASN A 53 -2.38 -5.58 -4.85
N GLU A 54 -2.34 -4.82 -5.95
CA GLU A 54 -2.07 -5.35 -7.28
C GLU A 54 -0.63 -5.88 -7.37
N ALA A 55 0.36 -5.14 -6.88
CA ALA A 55 1.76 -5.60 -6.85
C ALA A 55 1.91 -6.92 -6.08
N GLU A 56 1.29 -7.07 -4.91
CA GLU A 56 1.30 -8.33 -4.13
C GLU A 56 0.58 -9.47 -4.88
N ALA A 57 -0.52 -9.20 -5.56
CA ALA A 57 -1.23 -10.20 -6.37
C ALA A 57 -0.39 -10.65 -7.58
N HIS A 58 0.35 -9.73 -8.19
CA HIS A 58 1.27 -10.02 -9.28
C HIS A 58 2.52 -10.77 -8.79
N GLU A 59 3.03 -10.49 -7.58
CA GLU A 59 4.12 -11.24 -6.93
C GLU A 59 3.79 -12.73 -6.88
N CYS A 60 2.62 -13.07 -6.34
CA CYS A 60 2.12 -14.44 -6.25
C CYS A 60 2.05 -15.14 -7.63
N THR A 61 1.64 -14.41 -8.66
CA THR A 61 1.57 -14.96 -10.02
C THR A 61 2.96 -15.16 -10.64
N ARG A 62 3.96 -14.36 -10.26
CA ARG A 62 5.34 -14.47 -10.78
C ARG A 62 6.16 -15.52 -10.04
N THR A 63 5.94 -15.72 -8.74
CA THR A 63 6.67 -16.72 -7.97
C THR A 63 6.20 -18.14 -8.28
N LEU A 64 4.92 -18.35 -8.61
CA LEU A 64 4.41 -19.70 -8.87
C LEU A 64 5.17 -20.43 -10.01
N PRO A 65 5.43 -19.83 -11.20
CA PRO A 65 6.27 -20.48 -12.22
C PRO A 65 7.72 -20.71 -11.77
N GLN A 66 8.31 -19.76 -11.02
CA GLN A 66 9.69 -19.83 -10.56
C GLN A 66 9.90 -20.92 -9.50
N GLU A 67 8.96 -21.08 -8.57
CA GLU A 67 8.99 -22.11 -7.52
C GLU A 67 8.85 -23.52 -8.11
N ILE A 68 7.98 -23.70 -9.10
CA ILE A 68 7.85 -24.97 -9.83
C ILE A 68 9.12 -25.29 -10.61
N ALA A 69 9.71 -24.29 -11.30
CA ALA A 69 10.96 -24.45 -12.04
C ALA A 69 12.14 -24.82 -11.13
N ASN A 70 12.24 -24.19 -9.95
CA ASN A 70 13.30 -24.46 -8.96
C ASN A 70 13.12 -25.83 -8.29
N ALA A 71 11.89 -26.32 -8.10
CA ALA A 71 11.62 -27.64 -7.51
C ALA A 71 11.92 -28.82 -8.46
N ALA A 72 12.07 -28.55 -9.77
CA ALA A 72 12.38 -29.55 -10.78
C ALA A 72 13.89 -29.73 -11.06
N SER A 73 14.75 -29.08 -10.27
CA SER A 73 16.23 -29.14 -10.37
C SER A 73 16.86 -29.95 -9.24
#